data_AF-A0AAE0LKC9-F1
#
_entry.id   AF-A0AAE0LKC9-F1
#
_cell.length_a   1.000
_cell.length_b   1.000
_cell.length_c   1.000
_cell.angle_alpha   90.00
_cell.angle_beta   90.00
_cell.angle_gamma   90.00
#
_symmetry.space_group_name_H-M   'P 1'
#
loop_
_entity.id
_entity.type
_entity.pdbx_description
1 polymer ?
#
loop_
_entity_poly.entity_id
_entity_poly.type
_entity_poly.pdbx_seq_one_letter_code
_entity_poly.pdbx_strand_id
1 'polypeptide(L)'
;MSLTLQQKVWSATSGAVVAFAACVQLKREIWTSTSALVDATPAPPPAAPQLPEPETLLSPDSKRLAGRRWNSASSFPICLSAVGKEGMSLLFSSSIPLMRVVSPADVDQSLRLRLAPSVVRKRALLATLPVRKSSIRPTTRSRRASLRVLISSTPEFGAEEIPKAPIYLPAGAWEHVAGGVNAAKGFSAAGISAGLRSSPGRPDLALVVSDTEATAAGCFTQNMVCAAPVTFCKQVLAEHDTVRAVLVNAGQANAATGEKGWEDSVRSAEVVAGALNLDPSAILLLSTGVIGQRIKMDEMIKSIPALVDGLGADHDSALNAATAITTTDLASKSAALKLTIGGKEVHIGGMTKGSGMIHPNMATMLGIITCDAVIAPDVWRNLLKTAVQKSFNQITVDGDTSTNDTVLGLANGAAGNACITSTDCVDAVALGDALTALCQALAKCIAWDGEGATCLLEVTVEGTSSNHEALSIAKSICGSHLTKAAVFGGDPNWGRIAAAAGYAGVEFDQRNLTILLGGTKLMEGGQPLDFDAKAASAYLKAAGKTHDTVNVQVCVGDGAGFGMAWGCDLSYDYVKINAEYHT
;
A
#
# COMPACT_ATOMS: atom_id res chain seq x y z
N MET A 1 -49.69 -1.16 -46.80
CA MET A 1 -48.55 -2.10 -46.83
C MET A 1 -48.07 -2.30 -45.40
N SER A 2 -48.12 -3.52 -44.89
CA SER A 2 -47.70 -3.90 -43.53
C SER A 2 -47.26 -5.37 -43.54
N LEU A 3 -46.61 -5.83 -42.46
CA LEU A 3 -46.23 -7.23 -42.20
C LEU A 3 -45.25 -7.86 -43.23
N THR A 4 -43.95 -7.57 -43.11
CA THR A 4 -42.89 -8.45 -43.65
C THR A 4 -41.52 -8.32 -42.94
N LEU A 5 -41.50 -8.14 -41.61
CA LEU A 5 -40.24 -8.06 -40.85
C LEU A 5 -40.25 -8.69 -39.44
N GLN A 6 -41.23 -9.54 -39.12
CA GLN A 6 -41.36 -10.18 -37.80
C GLN A 6 -41.10 -11.70 -37.77
N GLN A 7 -40.78 -12.32 -38.92
CA GLN A 7 -40.55 -13.78 -39.03
C GLN A 7 -39.07 -14.22 -39.07
N LYS A 8 -38.10 -13.30 -38.96
CA LYS A 8 -36.66 -13.65 -38.92
C LYS A 8 -36.01 -13.65 -37.52
N VAL A 9 -36.74 -13.25 -36.47
CA VAL A 9 -36.22 -13.22 -35.08
C VAL A 9 -36.55 -14.52 -34.30
N TRP A 10 -37.53 -15.30 -34.75
CA TRP A 10 -38.06 -16.49 -34.06
C TRP A 10 -37.45 -17.84 -34.49
N SER A 11 -36.28 -17.84 -35.14
CA SER A 11 -35.51 -19.07 -35.44
C SER A 11 -34.10 -19.11 -34.84
N ALA A 12 -33.56 -17.96 -34.39
CA ALA A 12 -32.23 -17.89 -33.78
C ALA A 12 -32.24 -18.35 -32.30
N THR A 13 -33.26 -17.94 -31.53
CA THR A 13 -33.38 -18.24 -30.09
C THR A 13 -33.64 -19.72 -29.80
N SER A 14 -34.32 -20.45 -30.69
CA SER A 14 -34.56 -21.89 -30.52
C SER A 14 -33.29 -22.74 -30.71
N GLY A 15 -32.34 -22.31 -31.55
CA GLY A 15 -31.09 -23.04 -31.79
C GLY A 15 -30.16 -23.03 -30.58
N ALA A 16 -30.04 -21.88 -29.90
CA ALA A 16 -29.18 -21.74 -28.73
C ALA A 16 -29.58 -22.65 -27.55
N VAL A 17 -30.89 -22.80 -27.31
CA VAL A 17 -31.41 -23.65 -26.22
C VAL A 17 -31.11 -25.13 -26.48
N VAL A 18 -31.23 -25.60 -27.72
CA VAL A 18 -30.91 -26.99 -28.10
C VAL A 18 -29.40 -27.26 -27.99
N ALA A 19 -28.56 -26.31 -28.40
CA ALA A 19 -27.11 -26.42 -28.24
C ALA A 19 -26.68 -26.49 -26.76
N PHE A 20 -27.31 -25.70 -25.89
CA PHE A 20 -27.01 -25.71 -24.46
C PHE A 20 -27.43 -27.03 -23.79
N ALA A 21 -28.59 -27.56 -24.15
CA ALA A 21 -29.05 -28.88 -23.69
C ALA A 21 -28.09 -30.01 -24.09
N ALA A 22 -27.62 -30.02 -25.35
CA ALA A 22 -26.65 -31.00 -25.84
C ALA A 22 -25.32 -30.96 -25.05
N CYS A 23 -24.79 -29.76 -24.78
CA CYS A 23 -23.57 -29.58 -23.98
C CYS A 23 -23.73 -30.05 -22.51
N VAL A 24 -24.90 -29.87 -21.91
CA VAL A 24 -25.19 -30.38 -20.55
C VAL A 24 -25.28 -31.92 -20.54
N GLN A 25 -25.81 -32.53 -21.62
CA GLN A 25 -25.94 -33.97 -21.73
C GLN A 25 -24.58 -34.66 -21.97
N LEU A 26 -23.74 -34.12 -22.86
CA LEU A 26 -22.34 -34.56 -23.03
C LEU A 26 -21.54 -34.47 -21.72
N LYS A 27 -21.71 -33.40 -20.92
CA LYS A 27 -21.05 -33.30 -19.60
C LYS A 27 -21.50 -34.37 -18.61
N ARG A 28 -22.73 -34.91 -18.70
CA ARG A 28 -23.17 -36.04 -17.88
C ARG A 28 -22.59 -37.39 -18.33
N GLU A 29 -22.48 -37.62 -19.64
CA GLU A 29 -21.91 -38.85 -20.20
C GLU A 29 -20.39 -38.94 -19.95
N ILE A 30 -19.68 -37.83 -20.02
CA ILE A 30 -18.25 -37.75 -19.63
C ILE A 30 -18.08 -38.02 -18.13
N TRP A 31 -18.97 -37.53 -17.26
CA TRP A 31 -18.84 -37.73 -15.81
C TRP A 31 -19.17 -39.17 -15.38
N THR A 32 -20.17 -39.80 -16.00
CA THR A 32 -20.52 -41.20 -15.74
C THR A 32 -19.47 -42.19 -16.26
N SER A 33 -18.87 -41.94 -17.44
CA SER A 33 -17.77 -42.75 -17.96
C SER A 33 -16.47 -42.61 -17.13
N THR A 34 -16.21 -41.44 -16.54
CA THR A 34 -15.06 -41.24 -15.63
C THR A 34 -15.27 -41.90 -14.25
N SER A 35 -16.51 -42.24 -13.88
CA SER A 35 -16.85 -42.85 -12.59
C SER A 35 -16.64 -44.37 -12.51
N ALA A 36 -16.21 -45.01 -13.60
CA ALA A 36 -16.07 -46.47 -13.72
C ALA A 36 -14.61 -46.98 -13.74
N LEU A 37 -13.64 -46.13 -13.35
CA LEU A 37 -12.20 -46.42 -13.42
C LEU A 37 -11.44 -46.24 -12.09
N VAL A 38 -12.16 -46.16 -10.96
CA VAL A 38 -11.59 -46.04 -9.61
C VAL A 38 -11.95 -47.25 -8.77
N ASP A 39 -11.48 -48.43 -9.19
CA ASP A 39 -11.52 -49.65 -8.36
C ASP A 39 -10.32 -50.56 -8.70
N ALA A 40 -9.12 -50.10 -8.32
CA ALA A 40 -7.86 -50.83 -8.44
C ALA A 40 -6.97 -50.53 -7.24
N THR A 41 -6.69 -51.55 -6.41
CA THR A 41 -5.84 -51.42 -5.23
C THR A 41 -4.35 -51.36 -5.63
N PRO A 42 -3.57 -50.38 -5.14
CA PRO A 42 -2.13 -50.35 -5.40
C PRO A 42 -1.42 -51.43 -4.57
N ALA A 43 -0.47 -52.12 -5.21
CA ALA A 43 0.43 -53.05 -4.51
C ALA A 43 1.39 -52.31 -3.56
N PRO A 44 1.83 -52.93 -2.45
CA PRO A 44 2.79 -52.32 -1.53
C PRO A 44 4.16 -52.09 -2.19
N PRO A 45 4.91 -51.04 -1.80
CA PRO A 45 6.24 -50.77 -2.33
C PRO A 45 7.27 -51.82 -1.87
N PRO A 46 8.34 -52.05 -2.65
CA PRO A 46 9.44 -52.92 -2.24
C PRO A 46 10.19 -52.35 -1.03
N ALA A 47 10.74 -53.23 -0.20
CA ALA A 47 11.47 -52.85 1.02
C ALA A 47 12.77 -52.10 0.71
N ALA A 48 13.08 -51.08 1.52
CA ALA A 48 14.37 -50.40 1.49
C ALA A 48 15.49 -51.32 2.02
N PRO A 49 16.73 -51.22 1.49
CA PRO A 49 17.85 -52.01 1.97
C PRO A 49 18.25 -51.61 3.39
N GLN A 50 18.57 -52.61 4.22
CA GLN A 50 19.03 -52.38 5.60
C GLN A 50 20.45 -51.78 5.60
N LEU A 51 20.63 -50.69 6.33
CA LEU A 51 21.95 -50.26 6.80
C LEU A 51 22.31 -51.05 8.07
N PRO A 52 23.56 -51.50 8.25
CA PRO A 52 23.98 -52.20 9.46
C PRO A 52 24.03 -51.28 10.67
N GLU A 53 23.66 -51.80 11.85
CA GLU A 53 23.83 -51.07 13.11
C GLU A 53 25.31 -50.95 13.52
N PRO A 54 25.74 -49.83 14.13
CA PRO A 54 27.08 -49.71 14.69
C PRO A 54 27.19 -50.50 16.00
N GLU A 55 28.16 -51.41 16.09
CA GLU A 55 28.40 -52.23 17.29
C GLU A 55 28.80 -51.40 18.53
N THR A 56 28.43 -51.92 19.70
CA THR A 56 28.72 -51.29 20.99
C THR A 56 30.16 -51.49 21.45
N LEU A 57 30.96 -50.43 21.42
CA LEU A 57 32.27 -50.39 22.11
C LEU A 57 32.24 -49.43 23.30
N LEU A 58 32.05 -50.00 24.48
CA LEU A 58 32.32 -49.35 25.77
C LEU A 58 33.76 -49.63 26.21
N SER A 59 34.54 -48.58 26.45
CA SER A 59 35.80 -48.67 27.21
C SER A 59 35.91 -47.48 28.17
N PRO A 60 36.00 -47.68 29.50
CA PRO A 60 36.13 -46.59 30.46
C PRO A 60 37.59 -46.18 30.66
N ASP A 61 37.90 -44.88 30.67
CA ASP A 61 38.47 -44.23 31.86
C ASP A 61 38.78 -42.74 31.65
N SER A 62 38.27 -41.89 32.53
CA SER A 62 39.09 -41.13 33.51
C SER A 62 38.22 -40.14 34.30
N LYS A 63 38.65 -39.80 35.52
CA LYS A 63 37.90 -38.95 36.47
C LYS A 63 38.77 -37.76 36.92
N ARG A 64 38.08 -36.70 37.39
CA ARG A 64 38.62 -35.45 37.99
C ARG A 64 39.12 -34.46 36.91
N LEU A 65 39.03 -33.14 37.09
CA LEU A 65 38.67 -32.32 38.26
C LEU A 65 37.35 -31.55 37.97
N ALA A 66 36.40 -31.35 38.88
CA ALA A 66 36.44 -30.51 40.09
C ALA A 66 37.00 -29.09 39.83
N GLY A 67 36.21 -28.00 39.81
CA GLY A 67 34.75 -27.84 39.91
C GLY A 67 34.38 -26.51 40.61
N ARG A 68 33.19 -25.95 40.32
CA ARG A 68 32.54 -24.86 41.09
C ARG A 68 31.01 -24.99 40.96
N ARG A 69 30.30 -25.03 42.09
CA ARG A 69 28.83 -24.89 42.15
C ARG A 69 28.45 -23.41 42.14
N TRP A 70 27.34 -23.06 41.49
CA TRP A 70 26.32 -22.16 42.03
C TRP A 70 24.93 -22.66 41.56
N ASN A 71 23.89 -22.34 42.31
CA ASN A 71 22.49 -22.78 42.07
C ASN A 71 21.81 -21.83 41.04
N SER A 72 20.61 -22.07 40.48
CA SER A 72 19.46 -22.88 40.93
C SER A 72 18.58 -23.42 39.78
N ALA A 73 17.63 -24.31 40.12
CA ALA A 73 16.57 -24.82 39.22
C ALA A 73 15.63 -23.70 38.69
N SER A 74 14.94 -23.79 37.54
CA SER A 74 14.08 -24.84 36.93
C SER A 74 12.73 -25.03 37.67
N SER A 75 11.57 -25.26 37.02
CA SER A 75 11.26 -25.59 35.61
C SER A 75 9.89 -25.05 35.15
N PHE A 76 9.68 -24.91 33.84
CA PHE A 76 8.35 -25.00 33.21
C PHE A 76 7.96 -26.48 32.99
N PRO A 77 6.66 -26.85 33.01
CA PRO A 77 6.22 -28.19 32.64
C PRO A 77 6.05 -28.35 31.12
N ILE A 78 6.57 -29.45 30.56
CA ILE A 78 6.27 -29.90 29.20
C ILE A 78 5.16 -30.96 29.30
N CYS A 79 4.13 -30.85 28.45
CA CYS A 79 3.08 -31.86 28.35
C CYS A 79 3.48 -32.94 27.32
N LEU A 80 3.28 -34.22 27.67
CA LEU A 80 3.63 -35.36 26.82
C LEU A 80 2.46 -36.35 26.76
N SER A 81 2.15 -36.84 25.57
CA SER A 81 0.98 -37.67 25.27
C SER A 81 1.11 -39.10 25.77
N ALA A 82 -0.01 -39.67 26.25
CA ALA A 82 -0.18 -41.11 26.42
C ALA A 82 -1.51 -41.54 25.76
N VAL A 83 -1.49 -42.67 25.05
CA VAL A 83 -2.67 -43.25 24.38
C VAL A 83 -3.11 -44.49 25.15
N GLY A 84 -4.42 -44.60 25.42
CA GLY A 84 -5.06 -45.79 25.98
C GLY A 84 -6.42 -46.01 25.32
N LYS A 85 -6.77 -47.28 25.03
CA LYS A 85 -8.05 -47.68 24.44
C LYS A 85 -8.89 -48.43 25.48
N GLU A 86 -10.15 -48.03 25.63
CA GLU A 86 -11.35 -48.78 26.07
C GLU A 86 -12.49 -47.76 26.30
N GLY A 87 -13.79 -48.10 26.32
CA GLY A 87 -14.40 -49.42 26.13
C GLY A 87 -15.93 -49.45 26.37
N MET A 88 -16.73 -48.89 25.44
CA MET A 88 -18.15 -49.24 25.18
C MET A 88 -19.28 -48.72 26.12
N SER A 89 -20.44 -48.46 25.49
CA SER A 89 -21.84 -48.45 26.00
C SER A 89 -22.43 -47.25 26.78
N LEU A 90 -23.68 -46.94 26.42
CA LEU A 90 -24.58 -45.91 26.97
C LEU A 90 -25.36 -46.39 28.21
N LEU A 91 -25.86 -45.45 29.04
CA LEU A 91 -27.22 -45.50 29.59
C LEU A 91 -27.68 -44.10 30.09
N PHE A 92 -28.99 -43.89 30.19
CA PHE A 92 -29.63 -42.65 30.67
C PHE A 92 -29.78 -42.62 32.20
N SER A 93 -29.67 -41.43 32.84
CA SER A 93 -30.77 -40.91 33.68
C SER A 93 -30.62 -39.42 34.07
N SER A 94 -31.77 -38.81 34.33
CA SER A 94 -32.09 -37.43 34.72
C SER A 94 -31.32 -36.79 35.89
N SER A 95 -31.06 -35.47 35.80
CA SER A 95 -31.63 -34.45 36.72
C SER A 95 -31.33 -33.01 36.26
N ILE A 96 -32.25 -32.07 36.55
CA ILE A 96 -32.12 -30.62 36.28
C ILE A 96 -32.53 -29.86 37.55
N PRO A 97 -31.85 -28.75 37.90
CA PRO A 97 -32.61 -27.52 38.14
C PRO A 97 -32.01 -26.28 37.43
N LEU A 98 -32.86 -25.31 37.12
CA LEU A 98 -32.48 -24.03 36.51
C LEU A 98 -31.95 -23.03 37.55
N MET A 99 -30.98 -22.20 37.17
CA MET A 99 -31.04 -20.74 37.31
C MET A 99 -30.30 -20.09 36.13
N ARG A 100 -30.55 -18.90 35.58
CA ARG A 100 -31.59 -17.83 35.61
C ARG A 100 -30.80 -16.51 35.48
N VAL A 101 -31.00 -15.77 34.38
CA VAL A 101 -30.28 -14.52 34.09
C VAL A 101 -30.92 -13.34 34.82
N VAL A 102 -30.11 -12.47 35.44
CA VAL A 102 -30.47 -11.12 35.94
C VAL A 102 -29.27 -10.18 35.77
N SER A 103 -29.51 -8.88 35.56
CA SER A 103 -28.50 -7.83 35.33
C SER A 103 -28.32 -6.91 36.57
N PRO A 104 -27.42 -5.90 36.58
CA PRO A 104 -26.80 -5.38 37.82
C PRO A 104 -27.51 -4.20 38.50
N ALA A 105 -27.18 -3.97 39.78
CA ALA A 105 -27.20 -2.67 40.45
C ALA A 105 -26.25 -2.62 41.69
N ASP A 106 -25.59 -1.48 41.83
CA ASP A 106 -24.82 -0.87 42.93
C ASP A 106 -24.75 -1.50 44.35
N VAL A 107 -23.52 -1.63 44.88
CA VAL A 107 -23.12 -1.24 46.27
C VAL A 107 -21.65 -0.75 46.25
N ASP A 108 -21.33 0.30 47.00
CA ASP A 108 -19.99 0.93 47.17
C ASP A 108 -19.42 0.69 48.60
N GLN A 109 -18.14 1.07 48.82
CA GLN A 109 -17.40 1.20 50.10
C GLN A 109 -16.86 -0.12 50.70
N SER A 110 -15.66 -0.18 51.31
CA SER A 110 -14.65 0.84 51.69
C SER A 110 -13.22 0.24 51.61
N LEU A 111 -12.15 0.87 51.07
CA LEU A 111 -11.42 2.11 51.46
C LEU A 111 -10.31 1.88 52.53
N ARG A 112 -9.01 1.82 52.14
CA ARG A 112 -7.87 2.58 52.78
C ARG A 112 -6.43 2.32 52.23
N LEU A 113 -5.86 3.41 51.66
CA LEU A 113 -4.52 4.01 51.91
C LEU A 113 -3.20 3.31 51.51
N ARG A 114 -2.50 3.93 50.53
CA ARG A 114 -1.07 4.42 50.47
C ARG A 114 -0.75 4.69 48.98
N LEU A 115 0.01 5.69 48.51
CA LEU A 115 0.72 6.86 49.08
C LEU A 115 0.65 8.05 48.07
N ALA A 116 1.23 9.23 48.39
CA ALA A 116 0.97 10.49 47.67
C ALA A 116 2.08 10.95 46.68
N PRO A 117 1.75 11.81 45.67
CA PRO A 117 2.71 12.49 44.79
C PRO A 117 3.09 13.91 45.30
N SER A 118 4.06 14.58 44.65
CA SER A 118 4.56 15.91 45.05
C SER A 118 4.78 16.91 43.89
N VAL A 119 4.07 18.06 43.98
CA VAL A 119 4.46 19.48 43.71
C VAL A 119 5.74 19.76 42.86
N VAL A 120 5.83 20.74 41.93
CA VAL A 120 5.76 22.22 42.14
C VAL A 120 5.43 23.04 40.86
N ARG A 121 4.51 24.03 40.99
CA ARG A 121 4.38 25.40 40.38
C ARG A 121 5.32 25.83 39.22
N LYS A 122 4.95 26.67 38.24
CA LYS A 122 4.49 28.11 38.22
C LYS A 122 4.37 28.53 36.71
N ARG A 123 3.91 29.70 36.18
CA ARG A 123 3.28 30.98 36.63
C ARG A 123 2.63 31.66 35.38
N ALA A 124 1.57 32.46 35.53
CA ALA A 124 1.19 33.53 34.57
C ALA A 124 0.70 34.80 35.32
N LEU A 125 0.64 35.96 34.66
CA LEU A 125 0.20 37.25 35.25
C LEU A 125 -1.12 37.73 34.62
N LEU A 126 -1.92 38.41 35.44
CA LEU A 126 -2.90 39.41 35.02
C LEU A 126 -2.58 40.73 35.72
N ALA A 127 -2.71 41.84 35.02
CA ALA A 127 -2.51 43.20 35.54
C ALA A 127 -3.67 44.10 35.09
N THR A 128 -4.05 45.03 35.96
CA THR A 128 -5.17 45.97 35.78
C THR A 128 -4.76 47.37 36.25
N LEU A 129 -5.72 48.31 36.30
CA LEU A 129 -5.65 49.72 36.73
C LEU A 129 -5.58 50.72 35.52
N PRO A 130 -5.98 52.01 35.68
CA PRO A 130 -7.39 52.41 35.42
C PRO A 130 -7.55 53.78 34.71
N VAL A 131 -8.78 54.36 34.69
CA VAL A 131 -9.14 55.77 35.06
C VAL A 131 -10.26 56.42 34.21
N ARG A 132 -11.22 57.03 34.94
CA ARG A 132 -12.22 58.09 34.62
C ARG A 132 -13.30 57.90 33.52
N LYS A 133 -14.51 58.34 33.91
CA LYS A 133 -15.60 58.80 33.02
C LYS A 133 -15.48 60.31 32.79
N SER A 134 -15.90 60.79 31.62
CA SER A 134 -16.46 62.14 31.43
C SER A 134 -17.49 62.11 30.29
N SER A 135 -18.38 63.10 30.20
CA SER A 135 -19.56 63.04 29.34
C SER A 135 -19.65 64.21 28.36
N ILE A 136 -19.87 63.91 27.07
CA ILE A 136 -20.31 64.89 26.06
C ILE A 136 -21.48 64.26 25.27
N ARG A 137 -22.49 65.07 24.91
CA ARG A 137 -23.67 64.67 24.12
C ARG A 137 -23.51 65.09 22.63
N PRO A 138 -24.25 64.47 21.70
CA PRO A 138 -23.86 64.43 20.29
C PRO A 138 -24.32 65.65 19.46
N THR A 139 -23.68 65.87 18.31
CA THR A 139 -24.18 66.77 17.26
C THR A 139 -23.99 66.19 15.86
N THR A 140 -24.92 66.56 14.96
CA THR A 140 -24.94 66.32 13.50
C THR A 140 -25.15 64.88 13.01
N ARG A 141 -25.56 64.78 11.74
CA ARG A 141 -26.29 63.66 11.13
C ARG A 141 -25.98 63.63 9.64
N SER A 142 -25.24 62.63 9.16
CA SER A 142 -24.99 62.42 7.72
C SER A 142 -25.21 60.95 7.33
N ARG A 143 -25.34 60.68 6.03
CA ARG A 143 -25.85 59.41 5.47
C ARG A 143 -24.77 58.56 4.81
N ARG A 144 -24.94 57.24 4.94
CA ARG A 144 -24.54 56.16 4.01
C ARG A 144 -23.12 56.20 3.41
N ALA A 145 -22.28 55.27 3.90
CA ALA A 145 -21.55 54.36 3.03
C ALA A 145 -21.40 53.01 3.75
N SER A 146 -22.22 52.01 3.39
CA SER A 146 -22.17 50.68 4.02
C SER A 146 -21.09 49.83 3.34
N LEU A 147 -19.82 50.08 3.67
CA LEU A 147 -18.70 49.30 3.17
C LEU A 147 -18.73 47.89 3.80
N ARG A 148 -19.43 46.95 3.16
CA ARG A 148 -19.33 45.52 3.51
C ARG A 148 -17.96 45.02 3.08
N VAL A 149 -17.00 45.04 4.01
CA VAL A 149 -15.81 44.19 3.91
C VAL A 149 -16.31 42.75 3.97
N LEU A 150 -16.35 42.08 2.82
CA LEU A 150 -16.48 40.63 2.76
C LEU A 150 -15.16 40.03 3.25
N ILE A 151 -15.08 39.82 4.56
CA ILE A 151 -14.05 38.95 5.13
C ILE A 151 -14.37 37.55 4.62
N SER A 152 -13.62 37.10 3.63
CA SER A 152 -13.65 35.71 3.18
C SER A 152 -13.01 34.87 4.28
N SER A 153 -13.83 34.42 5.23
CA SER A 153 -13.41 33.43 6.23
C SER A 153 -13.27 32.08 5.55
N THR A 154 -12.10 31.83 4.95
CA THR A 154 -11.60 30.48 4.76
C THR A 154 -11.74 29.73 6.08
N PRO A 155 -12.35 28.54 6.13
CA PRO A 155 -12.41 27.78 7.38
C PRO A 155 -10.99 27.42 7.78
N GLU A 156 -10.53 27.94 8.92
CA GLU A 156 -9.30 27.46 9.58
C GLU A 156 -9.59 26.05 10.11
N PHE A 157 -9.43 25.06 9.23
CA PHE A 157 -9.54 23.65 9.59
C PHE A 157 -8.40 23.31 10.54
N GLY A 158 -8.72 23.23 11.84
CA GLY A 158 -7.83 22.71 12.89
C GLY A 158 -7.62 21.20 12.78
N ALA A 159 -7.27 20.72 11.59
CA ALA A 159 -6.79 19.37 11.36
C ALA A 159 -5.33 19.28 11.81
N GLU A 160 -4.94 18.12 12.32
CA GLU A 160 -3.55 17.79 12.61
C GLU A 160 -2.78 17.74 11.28
N GLU A 161 -1.86 18.69 11.07
CA GLU A 161 -1.23 18.93 9.77
C GLU A 161 -0.28 17.78 9.43
N ILE A 162 -0.69 16.95 8.47
CA ILE A 162 0.04 15.73 8.09
C ILE A 162 1.34 16.12 7.37
N PRO A 163 2.52 15.76 7.91
CA PRO A 163 3.80 16.14 7.33
C PRO A 163 3.97 15.57 5.92
N LYS A 164 4.93 16.13 5.18
CA LYS A 164 5.33 15.61 3.87
C LYS A 164 6.43 14.57 4.04
N ALA A 165 6.32 13.45 3.34
CA ALA A 165 7.38 12.43 3.33
C ALA A 165 8.66 12.97 2.66
N PRO A 166 9.87 12.55 3.08
CA PRO A 166 11.10 12.89 2.39
C PRO A 166 11.11 12.29 0.97
N ILE A 167 11.53 13.10 0.00
CA ILE A 167 11.52 12.75 -1.43
C ILE A 167 12.90 12.27 -1.87
N TYR A 168 13.04 10.95 -2.04
CA TYR A 168 14.29 10.30 -2.41
C TYR A 168 14.41 10.14 -3.94
N LEU A 169 14.64 11.25 -4.65
CA LEU A 169 14.75 11.27 -6.12
C LEU A 169 16.12 10.80 -6.63
N PRO A 170 16.16 9.88 -7.63
CA PRO A 170 17.35 9.62 -8.43
C PRO A 170 17.82 10.86 -9.22
N ALA A 171 19.11 10.93 -9.52
CA ALA A 171 19.69 11.93 -10.41
C ALA A 171 19.38 11.60 -11.89
N GLY A 172 19.17 12.62 -12.72
CA GLY A 172 18.91 12.47 -14.14
C GLY A 172 18.64 13.81 -14.84
N ALA A 173 18.07 13.76 -16.04
CA ALA A 173 17.82 14.93 -16.90
C ALA A 173 16.52 15.70 -16.54
N TRP A 174 16.29 15.94 -15.25
CA TRP A 174 15.08 16.56 -14.71
C TRP A 174 15.36 17.48 -13.51
N GLU A 175 14.48 18.44 -13.30
CA GLU A 175 14.44 19.34 -12.15
C GLU A 175 13.28 18.96 -11.23
N HIS A 176 13.51 18.89 -9.91
CA HIS A 176 12.44 18.68 -8.93
C HIS A 176 11.69 19.99 -8.69
N VAL A 177 10.36 19.95 -8.81
CA VAL A 177 9.49 21.14 -8.73
C VAL A 177 8.33 20.93 -7.74
N ALA A 178 7.74 22.03 -7.28
CA ALA A 178 6.52 22.00 -6.47
C ALA A 178 5.27 21.76 -7.34
N GLY A 179 4.14 21.48 -6.69
CA GLY A 179 2.81 21.36 -7.32
C GLY A 179 2.23 19.95 -7.32
N GLY A 180 3.04 18.90 -7.14
CA GLY A 180 2.54 17.52 -7.09
C GLY A 180 1.75 17.16 -8.34
N VAL A 181 0.54 16.59 -8.20
CA VAL A 181 -0.35 16.29 -9.34
C VAL A 181 -0.77 17.52 -10.16
N ASN A 182 -0.70 18.75 -9.61
CA ASN A 182 -1.01 19.99 -10.34
C ASN A 182 0.22 20.59 -11.06
N ALA A 183 1.42 19.99 -10.95
CA ALA A 183 2.60 20.48 -11.66
C ALA A 183 2.49 20.28 -13.18
N ALA A 184 1.76 19.25 -13.62
CA ALA A 184 1.38 19.08 -15.02
C ALA A 184 0.38 20.17 -15.44
N LYS A 185 0.69 20.92 -16.49
CA LYS A 185 -0.17 21.99 -17.03
C LYS A 185 -1.56 21.43 -17.37
N GLY A 186 -2.60 22.21 -17.06
CA GLY A 186 -3.99 21.81 -17.34
C GLY A 186 -4.53 20.69 -16.44
N PHE A 187 -3.97 20.50 -15.24
CA PHE A 187 -4.57 19.70 -14.18
C PHE A 187 -4.98 20.59 -13.00
N SER A 188 -6.10 20.24 -12.36
CA SER A 188 -6.57 20.80 -11.09
C SER A 188 -6.91 19.67 -10.13
N ALA A 189 -6.84 19.95 -8.83
CA ALA A 189 -7.10 18.98 -7.78
C ALA A 189 -7.92 19.59 -6.63
N ALA A 190 -8.55 18.73 -5.84
CA ALA A 190 -9.27 19.09 -4.62
C ALA A 190 -9.16 17.95 -3.58
N GLY A 191 -9.23 18.30 -2.30
CA GLY A 191 -9.35 17.34 -1.20
C GLY A 191 -10.15 17.95 -0.05
N ILE A 192 -11.23 17.28 0.37
CA ILE A 192 -12.16 17.78 1.41
C ILE A 192 -12.51 16.71 2.45
N SER A 193 -12.99 17.14 3.61
CA SER A 193 -13.57 16.25 4.63
C SER A 193 -15.06 16.02 4.33
N ALA A 194 -15.37 14.94 3.62
CA ALA A 194 -16.74 14.50 3.32
C ALA A 194 -17.35 13.65 4.46
N GLY A 195 -16.54 13.14 5.40
CA GLY A 195 -17.01 12.37 6.56
C GLY A 195 -17.16 10.87 6.29
N LEU A 196 -16.41 10.37 5.31
CA LEU A 196 -16.40 8.97 4.91
C LEU A 196 -15.70 8.10 5.95
N ARG A 197 -14.59 8.55 6.57
CA ARG A 197 -13.93 7.81 7.67
C ARG A 197 -14.48 8.19 9.07
N SER A 198 -13.85 7.63 10.10
CA SER A 198 -14.16 7.84 11.52
C SER A 198 -13.46 9.07 12.13
N SER A 199 -12.26 9.42 11.68
CA SER A 199 -11.48 10.58 12.16
C SER A 199 -12.09 11.89 11.63
N PRO A 200 -12.70 12.75 12.47
CA PRO A 200 -13.39 13.94 11.99
C PRO A 200 -12.42 15.01 11.46
N GLY A 201 -12.82 15.74 10.42
CA GLY A 201 -12.14 16.96 9.95
C GLY A 201 -10.87 16.76 9.09
N ARG A 202 -10.19 15.61 9.17
CA ARG A 202 -9.08 15.25 8.27
C ARG A 202 -9.66 14.92 6.87
N PRO A 203 -9.26 15.59 5.77
CA PRO A 203 -9.83 15.37 4.42
C PRO A 203 -9.83 13.91 3.97
N ASP A 204 -10.94 13.39 3.42
CA ASP A 204 -11.14 11.97 3.11
C ASP A 204 -11.82 11.68 1.76
N LEU A 205 -12.03 12.72 0.94
CA LEU A 205 -12.50 12.64 -0.44
C LEU A 205 -11.67 13.58 -1.32
N ALA A 206 -11.08 13.05 -2.39
CA ALA A 206 -10.22 13.78 -3.33
C ALA A 206 -10.72 13.68 -4.77
N LEU A 207 -10.38 14.67 -5.59
CA LEU A 207 -10.65 14.70 -7.01
C LEU A 207 -9.43 15.29 -7.75
N VAL A 208 -9.04 14.68 -8.86
CA VAL A 208 -8.07 15.24 -9.82
C VAL A 208 -8.75 15.32 -11.17
N VAL A 209 -8.65 16.46 -11.85
CA VAL A 209 -9.30 16.73 -13.14
C VAL A 209 -8.28 17.29 -14.13
N SER A 210 -8.34 16.83 -15.37
CA SER A 210 -7.65 17.43 -16.52
C SER A 210 -8.59 18.35 -17.29
N ASP A 211 -8.12 19.51 -17.74
CA ASP A 211 -8.88 20.48 -18.56
C ASP A 211 -9.20 19.92 -19.96
N THR A 212 -8.31 19.08 -20.48
CA THR A 212 -8.41 18.39 -21.78
C THR A 212 -8.52 16.88 -21.60
N GLU A 213 -8.88 16.15 -22.66
CA GLU A 213 -8.82 14.68 -22.68
C GLU A 213 -7.39 14.20 -22.40
N ALA A 214 -7.25 13.35 -21.38
CA ALA A 214 -5.95 12.85 -20.93
C ALA A 214 -5.81 11.38 -21.29
N THR A 215 -4.80 11.06 -22.10
CA THR A 215 -4.39 9.70 -22.44
C THR A 215 -4.12 8.90 -21.18
N ALA A 216 -4.77 7.75 -21.07
CA ALA A 216 -4.98 7.06 -19.81
C ALA A 216 -4.30 5.68 -19.77
N ALA A 217 -3.63 5.40 -18.64
CA ALA A 217 -3.01 4.12 -18.37
C ALA A 217 -3.23 3.71 -16.90
N GLY A 218 -3.31 2.40 -16.65
CA GLY A 218 -3.57 1.85 -15.33
C GLY A 218 -2.77 0.58 -15.05
N CYS A 219 -2.16 0.49 -13.86
CA CYS A 219 -1.54 -0.73 -13.34
C CYS A 219 -2.35 -1.25 -12.13
N PHE A 220 -2.83 -2.49 -12.29
CA PHE A 220 -3.81 -3.25 -11.49
C PHE A 220 -3.27 -4.14 -10.37
N THR A 221 -3.90 -4.25 -9.18
CA THR A 221 -3.74 -5.45 -8.34
C THR A 221 -4.09 -6.72 -9.12
N GLN A 222 -3.32 -7.79 -8.85
CA GLN A 222 -3.61 -9.17 -9.26
C GLN A 222 -4.37 -9.97 -8.18
N ASN A 223 -4.68 -9.38 -7.01
CA ASN A 223 -5.40 -10.05 -5.94
C ASN A 223 -6.78 -10.55 -6.44
N MET A 224 -7.08 -11.84 -6.20
CA MET A 224 -8.31 -12.49 -6.65
C MET A 224 -9.58 -11.90 -6.01
N VAL A 225 -9.47 -11.25 -4.86
CA VAL A 225 -10.55 -10.50 -4.18
C VAL A 225 -10.55 -9.03 -4.65
N CYS A 226 -10.30 -8.81 -5.94
CA CYS A 226 -10.22 -7.50 -6.59
C CYS A 226 -11.47 -6.65 -6.31
N ALA A 227 -11.28 -5.42 -5.84
CA ALA A 227 -12.36 -4.53 -5.44
C ALA A 227 -13.22 -4.04 -6.62
N ALA A 228 -14.43 -3.60 -6.32
CA ALA A 228 -15.36 -3.02 -7.30
C ALA A 228 -14.76 -1.82 -8.09
N PRO A 229 -14.18 -0.78 -7.45
CA PRO A 229 -13.61 0.38 -8.16
C PRO A 229 -12.42 0.02 -9.07
N VAL A 230 -11.60 -0.96 -8.67
CA VAL A 230 -10.51 -1.48 -9.50
C VAL A 230 -11.07 -2.18 -10.74
N THR A 231 -12.11 -2.99 -10.57
CA THR A 231 -12.81 -3.68 -11.66
C THR A 231 -13.47 -2.69 -12.61
N PHE A 232 -14.02 -1.59 -12.08
CA PHE A 232 -14.61 -0.49 -12.86
C PHE A 232 -13.55 0.18 -13.73
N CYS A 233 -12.41 0.58 -13.14
CA CYS A 233 -11.31 1.19 -13.90
C CYS A 233 -10.70 0.23 -14.95
N LYS A 234 -10.65 -1.08 -14.66
CA LYS A 234 -10.23 -2.11 -15.63
C LYS A 234 -11.17 -2.21 -16.84
N GLN A 235 -12.48 -1.95 -16.68
CA GLN A 235 -13.43 -1.88 -17.80
C GLN A 235 -13.27 -0.58 -18.59
N VAL A 236 -13.28 0.57 -17.90
CA VAL A 236 -13.13 1.89 -18.55
C VAL A 236 -11.86 1.96 -19.41
N LEU A 237 -10.69 1.53 -18.89
CA LEU A 237 -9.44 1.56 -19.64
C LEU A 237 -9.27 0.46 -20.71
N ALA A 238 -10.22 -0.47 -20.81
CA ALA A 238 -10.29 -1.45 -21.90
C ALA A 238 -11.12 -0.95 -23.09
N GLU A 239 -12.06 -0.02 -22.85
CA GLU A 239 -12.96 0.55 -23.86
C GLU A 239 -12.54 1.97 -24.29
N HIS A 240 -11.78 2.69 -23.46
CA HIS A 240 -11.37 4.09 -23.70
C HIS A 240 -9.85 4.29 -23.57
N ASP A 241 -9.27 5.06 -24.51
CA ASP A 241 -7.87 5.49 -24.48
C ASP A 241 -7.62 6.75 -23.63
N THR A 242 -8.68 7.50 -23.32
CA THR A 242 -8.63 8.82 -22.69
C THR A 242 -9.68 8.97 -21.60
N VAL A 243 -9.32 9.65 -20.51
CA VAL A 243 -10.24 10.03 -19.42
C VAL A 243 -10.08 11.52 -19.09
N ARG A 244 -10.86 12.01 -18.11
CA ARG A 244 -10.84 13.41 -17.68
C ARG A 244 -10.62 13.61 -16.18
N ALA A 245 -11.04 12.68 -15.33
CA ALA A 245 -10.92 12.83 -13.88
C ALA A 245 -10.69 11.51 -13.12
N VAL A 246 -10.17 11.63 -11.91
CA VAL A 246 -10.05 10.53 -10.93
C VAL A 246 -10.65 10.97 -9.60
N LEU A 247 -11.69 10.28 -9.14
CA LEU A 247 -12.22 10.41 -7.78
C LEU A 247 -11.47 9.44 -6.85
N VAL A 248 -11.13 9.88 -5.64
CA VAL A 248 -10.53 9.01 -4.61
C VAL A 248 -11.26 9.15 -3.28
N ASN A 249 -11.66 8.03 -2.66
CA ASN A 249 -12.23 8.04 -1.31
C ASN A 249 -11.39 7.27 -0.29
N ALA A 250 -11.28 7.81 0.93
CA ALA A 250 -10.63 7.17 2.07
C ALA A 250 -11.63 6.85 3.20
N GLY A 251 -11.55 5.64 3.74
CA GLY A 251 -12.38 5.14 4.83
C GLY A 251 -13.01 3.77 4.52
N GLN A 252 -13.46 3.56 3.29
CA GLN A 252 -14.00 2.28 2.81
C GLN A 252 -13.31 1.88 1.50
N ALA A 253 -12.78 0.66 1.47
CA ALA A 253 -12.15 0.09 0.28
C ALA A 253 -13.17 -0.31 -0.80
N ASN A 254 -14.44 -0.54 -0.46
CA ASN A 254 -15.43 -1.10 -1.38
C ASN A 254 -14.96 -2.43 -2.03
N ALA A 255 -14.27 -3.24 -1.22
CA ALA A 255 -13.84 -4.60 -1.53
C ALA A 255 -14.72 -5.61 -0.79
N ALA A 256 -14.95 -6.79 -1.37
CA ALA A 256 -15.85 -7.83 -0.85
C ALA A 256 -17.32 -7.39 -0.60
N THR A 257 -17.76 -6.28 -1.22
CA THR A 257 -19.08 -5.65 -1.07
C THR A 257 -20.15 -6.14 -2.05
N GLY A 258 -19.78 -7.02 -2.98
CA GLY A 258 -20.67 -7.66 -3.95
C GLY A 258 -21.27 -6.69 -4.99
N GLU A 259 -22.38 -7.10 -5.61
CA GLU A 259 -23.13 -6.33 -6.62
C GLU A 259 -23.45 -4.90 -6.15
N LYS A 260 -23.78 -4.73 -4.85
CA LYS A 260 -24.05 -3.42 -4.27
C LYS A 260 -22.82 -2.50 -4.17
N GLY A 261 -21.62 -3.05 -4.10
CA GLY A 261 -20.37 -2.28 -4.21
C GLY A 261 -20.02 -1.91 -5.65
N TRP A 262 -20.45 -2.73 -6.62
CA TRP A 262 -20.40 -2.39 -8.03
C TRP A 262 -21.35 -1.23 -8.35
N GLU A 263 -22.60 -1.29 -7.86
CA GLU A 263 -23.57 -0.19 -7.92
C GLU A 263 -23.00 1.12 -7.34
N ASP A 264 -22.34 1.08 -6.17
CA ASP A 264 -21.68 2.25 -5.57
C ASP A 264 -20.61 2.85 -6.49
N SER A 265 -19.82 2.00 -7.15
CA SER A 265 -18.74 2.43 -8.05
C SER A 265 -19.31 3.13 -9.28
N VAL A 266 -20.25 2.49 -9.99
CA VAL A 266 -20.95 3.10 -11.14
C VAL A 266 -21.60 4.43 -10.72
N ARG A 267 -22.29 4.46 -9.58
CA ARG A 267 -22.96 5.67 -9.08
C ARG A 267 -22.00 6.79 -8.70
N SER A 268 -20.81 6.47 -8.19
CA SER A 268 -19.76 7.45 -7.91
C SER A 268 -19.28 8.14 -9.19
N ALA A 269 -19.05 7.36 -10.26
CA ALA A 269 -18.68 7.90 -11.57
C ALA A 269 -19.79 8.77 -12.17
N GLU A 270 -21.05 8.31 -12.17
CA GLU A 270 -22.20 9.09 -12.65
C GLU A 270 -22.32 10.47 -12.00
N VAL A 271 -22.17 10.54 -10.67
CA VAL A 271 -22.41 11.79 -9.92
C VAL A 271 -21.26 12.79 -10.13
N VAL A 272 -20.02 12.33 -10.21
CA VAL A 272 -18.87 13.19 -10.54
C VAL A 272 -18.94 13.65 -12.00
N ALA A 273 -19.26 12.76 -12.93
CA ALA A 273 -19.45 13.10 -14.34
C ALA A 273 -20.56 14.15 -14.52
N GLY A 274 -21.70 13.97 -13.86
CA GLY A 274 -22.80 14.94 -13.87
C GLY A 274 -22.42 16.30 -13.29
N ALA A 275 -21.61 16.33 -12.23
CA ALA A 275 -21.12 17.58 -11.62
C ALA A 275 -20.06 18.31 -12.48
N LEU A 276 -19.25 17.57 -13.23
CA LEU A 276 -18.25 18.11 -14.16
C LEU A 276 -18.77 18.36 -15.59
N ASN A 277 -20.03 17.99 -15.88
CA ASN A 277 -20.61 17.95 -17.23
C ASN A 277 -19.75 17.11 -18.21
N LEU A 278 -19.47 15.87 -17.81
CA LEU A 278 -18.71 14.85 -18.55
C LEU A 278 -19.55 13.58 -18.73
N ASP A 279 -19.04 12.64 -19.53
CA ASP A 279 -19.55 11.27 -19.59
C ASP A 279 -18.99 10.43 -18.41
N PRO A 280 -19.75 9.48 -17.82
CA PRO A 280 -19.25 8.59 -16.77
C PRO A 280 -18.00 7.78 -17.14
N SER A 281 -17.80 7.45 -18.42
CA SER A 281 -16.58 6.79 -18.92
C SER A 281 -15.32 7.66 -18.80
N ALA A 282 -15.46 8.98 -18.66
CA ALA A 282 -14.34 9.88 -18.46
C ALA A 282 -13.84 9.95 -17.01
N ILE A 283 -14.43 9.17 -16.09
CA ILE A 283 -14.11 9.15 -14.66
C ILE A 283 -13.46 7.80 -14.28
N LEU A 284 -12.37 7.86 -13.51
CA LEU A 284 -11.78 6.71 -12.83
C LEU A 284 -11.96 6.83 -11.31
N LEU A 285 -11.91 5.70 -10.62
CA LEU A 285 -12.29 5.58 -9.21
C LEU A 285 -11.22 4.83 -8.40
N LEU A 286 -10.75 5.44 -7.33
CA LEU A 286 -9.86 4.81 -6.35
C LEU A 286 -10.51 4.80 -4.97
N SER A 287 -10.38 3.70 -4.22
CA SER A 287 -10.95 3.57 -2.88
C SER A 287 -9.94 2.91 -1.95
N THR A 288 -9.89 3.34 -0.68
CA THR A 288 -9.02 2.75 0.34
C THR A 288 -9.66 2.84 1.74
N GLY A 289 -9.31 1.91 2.62
CA GLY A 289 -9.85 1.82 3.98
C GLY A 289 -10.36 0.41 4.28
N VAL A 290 -11.45 0.32 5.03
CA VAL A 290 -11.98 -0.96 5.55
C VAL A 290 -12.56 -1.83 4.44
N ILE A 291 -12.28 -3.14 4.51
CA ILE A 291 -12.81 -4.18 3.61
C ILE A 291 -14.20 -4.63 4.07
N GLY A 292 -15.07 -5.03 3.14
CA GLY A 292 -16.46 -5.43 3.44
C GLY A 292 -17.42 -4.28 3.76
N GLN A 293 -16.91 -3.04 3.96
CA GLN A 293 -17.75 -1.85 4.05
C GLN A 293 -18.00 -1.22 2.68
N ARG A 294 -19.28 -0.96 2.39
CA ARG A 294 -19.74 -0.14 1.25
C ARG A 294 -19.42 1.33 1.48
N ILE A 295 -19.29 2.08 0.39
CA ILE A 295 -19.07 3.53 0.43
C ILE A 295 -20.26 4.22 1.13
N LYS A 296 -19.99 5.23 1.94
CA LYS A 296 -21.02 6.14 2.47
C LYS A 296 -21.53 7.07 1.35
N MET A 297 -22.41 6.54 0.51
CA MET A 297 -22.81 7.20 -0.74
C MET A 297 -23.57 8.50 -0.52
N ASP A 298 -24.43 8.61 0.50
CA ASP A 298 -25.20 9.84 0.76
C ASP A 298 -24.26 11.00 1.15
N GLU A 299 -23.28 10.72 2.03
CA GLU A 299 -22.23 11.66 2.43
C GLU A 299 -21.31 12.04 1.27
N MET A 300 -20.91 11.07 0.43
CA MET A 300 -20.11 11.33 -0.77
C MET A 300 -20.86 12.23 -1.76
N ILE A 301 -22.08 11.83 -2.17
CA ILE A 301 -22.90 12.53 -3.18
C ILE A 301 -23.19 13.96 -2.74
N LYS A 302 -23.53 14.16 -1.46
CA LYS A 302 -23.74 15.49 -0.86
C LYS A 302 -22.49 16.37 -0.88
N SER A 303 -21.29 15.76 -0.88
CA SER A 303 -20.01 16.45 -0.84
C SER A 303 -19.44 16.77 -2.24
N ILE A 304 -19.88 16.09 -3.31
CA ILE A 304 -19.38 16.32 -4.67
C ILE A 304 -19.46 17.78 -5.14
N PRO A 305 -20.54 18.56 -4.91
CA PRO A 305 -20.56 19.97 -5.33
C PRO A 305 -19.42 20.79 -4.71
N ALA A 306 -19.20 20.64 -3.39
CA ALA A 306 -18.12 21.33 -2.68
C ALA A 306 -16.71 20.84 -3.06
N LEU A 307 -16.60 19.59 -3.52
CA LEU A 307 -15.35 19.02 -4.05
C LEU A 307 -15.01 19.61 -5.43
N VAL A 308 -16.02 19.84 -6.27
CA VAL A 308 -15.85 20.46 -7.60
C VAL A 308 -15.62 21.98 -7.47
N ASP A 309 -16.39 22.67 -6.61
CA ASP A 309 -16.16 24.09 -6.28
C ASP A 309 -14.77 24.34 -5.66
N GLY A 310 -14.16 23.32 -5.06
CA GLY A 310 -12.83 23.34 -4.45
C GLY A 310 -11.67 22.95 -5.38
N LEU A 311 -11.91 22.76 -6.69
CA LEU A 311 -10.84 22.45 -7.65
C LEU A 311 -9.93 23.66 -7.89
N GLY A 312 -8.63 23.48 -7.61
CA GLY A 312 -7.60 24.47 -7.90
C GLY A 312 -6.37 23.83 -8.54
N ALA A 313 -5.65 24.62 -9.37
CA ALA A 313 -4.40 24.24 -10.02
C ALA A 313 -3.15 24.64 -9.19
N ASP A 314 -3.34 25.14 -7.97
CA ASP A 314 -2.25 25.55 -7.08
C ASP A 314 -1.67 24.37 -6.27
N HIS A 315 -0.59 24.65 -5.52
CA HIS A 315 0.10 23.66 -4.69
C HIS A 315 -0.72 23.19 -3.48
N ASP A 316 -1.55 24.04 -2.89
CA ASP A 316 -2.27 23.72 -1.65
C ASP A 316 -3.50 22.84 -1.97
N SER A 317 -4.15 23.09 -3.11
CA SER A 317 -5.14 22.18 -3.71
C SER A 317 -4.57 20.78 -3.97
N ALA A 318 -3.35 20.67 -4.51
CA ALA A 318 -2.68 19.38 -4.70
C ALA A 318 -2.27 18.72 -3.37
N LEU A 319 -1.83 19.50 -2.38
CA LEU A 319 -1.50 18.99 -1.04
C LEU A 319 -2.74 18.50 -0.30
N ASN A 320 -3.88 19.19 -0.42
CA ASN A 320 -5.16 18.77 0.12
C ASN A 320 -5.61 17.45 -0.52
N ALA A 321 -5.46 17.28 -1.85
CA ALA A 321 -5.75 16.02 -2.53
C ALA A 321 -4.81 14.88 -2.08
N ALA A 322 -3.50 15.13 -1.99
CA ALA A 322 -2.51 14.15 -1.52
C ALA A 322 -2.69 13.78 -0.03
N THR A 323 -3.23 14.69 0.77
CA THR A 323 -3.64 14.45 2.16
C THR A 323 -4.94 13.64 2.21
N ALA A 324 -5.89 13.93 1.30
CA ALA A 324 -7.22 13.34 1.31
C ALA A 324 -7.25 11.82 1.03
N ILE A 325 -6.22 11.31 0.35
CA ILE A 325 -6.08 9.87 0.05
C ILE A 325 -5.43 9.05 1.17
N THR A 326 -4.94 9.68 2.24
CA THR A 326 -4.22 8.99 3.34
C THR A 326 -5.16 8.21 4.27
N THR A 327 -4.68 7.06 4.79
CA THR A 327 -5.37 6.26 5.82
C THR A 327 -4.56 6.18 7.12
N THR A 328 -3.72 5.16 7.25
CA THR A 328 -2.76 4.94 8.36
C THR A 328 -1.41 5.62 8.12
N ASP A 329 -1.22 6.21 6.93
CA ASP A 329 -0.06 7.03 6.57
C ASP A 329 0.18 8.13 7.62
N LEU A 330 1.42 8.25 8.09
CA LEU A 330 1.87 9.33 8.95
C LEU A 330 2.25 10.57 8.12
N ALA A 331 2.60 10.37 6.84
CA ALA A 331 3.02 11.43 5.94
C ALA A 331 2.32 11.40 4.57
N SER A 332 2.03 12.61 4.05
CA SER A 332 1.55 12.85 2.69
C SER A 332 2.69 12.66 1.68
N LYS A 333 2.39 12.02 0.54
CA LYS A 333 3.40 11.56 -0.42
C LYS A 333 3.11 12.15 -1.79
N SER A 334 3.83 13.21 -2.15
CA SER A 334 3.64 13.92 -3.42
C SER A 334 4.94 14.55 -3.90
N ALA A 335 5.19 14.48 -5.21
CA ALA A 335 6.38 14.99 -5.86
C ALA A 335 6.05 15.40 -7.30
N ALA A 336 6.91 16.22 -7.92
CA ALA A 336 6.82 16.55 -9.33
C ALA A 336 8.19 16.81 -9.96
N LEU A 337 8.31 16.47 -11.23
CA LEU A 337 9.50 16.67 -12.05
C LEU A 337 9.19 17.54 -13.26
N LYS A 338 10.19 18.30 -13.71
CA LYS A 338 10.20 19.09 -14.94
C LYS A 338 11.37 18.66 -15.83
N LEU A 339 11.13 18.49 -17.12
CA LEU A 339 12.13 18.07 -18.10
C LEU A 339 11.90 18.72 -19.48
N THR A 340 12.85 18.55 -20.40
CA THR A 340 12.71 19.02 -21.78
C THR A 340 12.46 17.85 -22.73
N ILE A 341 11.35 17.93 -23.49
CA ILE A 341 10.88 16.91 -24.45
C ILE A 341 10.55 17.63 -25.76
N GLY A 342 11.15 17.22 -26.89
CA GLY A 342 10.92 17.85 -28.19
C GLY A 342 11.18 19.37 -28.22
N GLY A 343 12.05 19.89 -27.34
CA GLY A 343 12.28 21.32 -27.15
C GLY A 343 11.18 22.08 -26.38
N LYS A 344 10.28 21.36 -25.69
CA LYS A 344 9.24 21.91 -24.80
C LYS A 344 9.51 21.53 -23.35
N GLU A 345 9.10 22.41 -22.45
CA GLU A 345 9.07 22.15 -21.01
C GLU A 345 7.85 21.30 -20.65
N VAL A 346 8.11 20.03 -20.31
CA VAL A 346 7.14 19.04 -19.84
C VAL A 346 7.27 18.85 -18.34
N HIS A 347 6.17 18.55 -17.67
CA HIS A 347 6.09 18.18 -16.27
C HIS A 347 5.46 16.79 -16.09
N ILE A 348 5.91 16.10 -15.05
CA ILE A 348 5.28 14.88 -14.53
C ILE A 348 5.00 15.10 -13.05
N GLY A 349 3.72 15.11 -12.66
CA GLY A 349 3.26 15.27 -11.29
C GLY A 349 2.79 13.95 -10.69
N GLY A 350 2.83 13.79 -9.36
CA GLY A 350 2.30 12.59 -8.74
C GLY A 350 1.99 12.67 -7.25
N MET A 351 1.07 11.83 -6.82
CA MET A 351 0.77 11.57 -5.40
C MET A 351 0.43 10.10 -5.16
N THR A 352 0.67 9.61 -3.94
CA THR A 352 0.39 8.22 -3.58
C THR A 352 0.01 8.05 -2.11
N LYS A 353 -0.61 6.92 -1.76
CA LYS A 353 -0.93 6.50 -0.39
C LYS A 353 -0.46 5.06 -0.18
N GLY A 354 0.12 4.76 0.98
CA GLY A 354 0.63 3.44 1.33
C GLY A 354 1.42 3.50 2.63
N SER A 355 1.28 2.46 3.46
CA SER A 355 1.82 2.43 4.84
C SER A 355 1.76 1.01 5.41
N GLY A 356 0.59 0.37 5.39
CA GLY A 356 0.38 -1.05 5.70
C GLY A 356 -0.46 -1.74 4.63
N MET A 357 -0.42 -3.08 4.63
CA MET A 357 -0.82 -3.96 3.54
C MET A 357 -0.13 -3.54 2.23
N ILE A 358 1.20 -3.73 2.16
CA ILE A 358 2.07 -3.30 1.05
C ILE A 358 2.98 -4.45 0.59
N HIS A 359 2.50 -5.26 -0.36
CA HIS A 359 3.34 -6.14 -1.19
C HIS A 359 2.94 -6.10 -2.69
N PRO A 360 3.32 -5.04 -3.41
CA PRO A 360 2.89 -4.76 -4.79
C PRO A 360 3.28 -5.83 -5.80
N ASN A 361 2.27 -6.49 -6.37
CA ASN A 361 2.39 -7.29 -7.59
C ASN A 361 1.45 -6.73 -8.66
N MET A 362 2.00 -5.81 -9.47
CA MET A 362 1.33 -4.87 -10.39
C MET A 362 0.57 -3.70 -9.75
N ALA A 363 0.29 -3.74 -8.45
CA ALA A 363 0.19 -2.59 -7.55
C ALA A 363 0.02 -3.09 -6.10
N THR A 364 0.40 -2.29 -5.08
CA THR A 364 -0.05 -2.31 -3.67
C THR A 364 0.15 -0.97 -2.98
N MET A 365 -0.74 -0.06 -3.36
CA MET A 365 -0.91 1.34 -2.93
C MET A 365 -2.02 1.95 -3.80
N LEU A 366 -2.40 3.22 -3.55
CA LEU A 366 -3.07 4.04 -4.57
C LEU A 366 -2.08 5.08 -5.10
N GLY A 367 -2.02 5.26 -6.41
CA GLY A 367 -1.17 6.26 -7.05
C GLY A 367 -1.88 6.97 -8.19
N ILE A 368 -1.71 8.30 -8.27
CA ILE A 368 -2.13 9.10 -9.43
C ILE A 368 -0.90 9.86 -9.92
N ILE A 369 -0.61 9.69 -11.21
CA ILE A 369 0.43 10.40 -11.95
C ILE A 369 -0.23 11.26 -13.04
N THR A 370 0.21 12.50 -13.17
CA THR A 370 -0.25 13.47 -14.18
C THR A 370 0.93 13.87 -15.07
N CYS A 371 0.68 14.18 -16.33
CA CYS A 371 1.70 14.60 -17.28
C CYS A 371 1.12 15.55 -18.33
N ASP A 372 1.85 16.59 -18.70
CA ASP A 372 1.43 17.53 -19.75
C ASP A 372 2.01 17.20 -21.15
N ALA A 373 2.73 16.09 -21.29
CA ALA A 373 3.26 15.64 -22.57
C ALA A 373 2.17 15.15 -23.55
N VAL A 374 2.35 15.43 -24.84
CA VAL A 374 1.61 14.83 -25.95
C VAL A 374 2.22 13.46 -26.28
N ILE A 375 1.47 12.38 -26.09
CA ILE A 375 1.96 11.00 -26.20
C ILE A 375 0.84 10.05 -26.67
N ALA A 376 1.19 9.01 -27.43
CA ALA A 376 0.25 8.00 -27.89
C ALA A 376 -0.16 7.01 -26.76
N PRO A 377 -1.41 6.48 -26.76
CA PRO A 377 -1.92 5.65 -25.66
C PRO A 377 -1.15 4.35 -25.40
N ASP A 378 -0.65 3.69 -26.45
CA ASP A 378 0.17 2.50 -26.35
C ASP A 378 1.55 2.80 -25.73
N VAL A 379 2.20 3.89 -26.16
CA VAL A 379 3.47 4.34 -25.57
C VAL A 379 3.28 4.72 -24.10
N TRP A 380 2.25 5.50 -23.75
CA TRP A 380 1.99 5.89 -22.36
C TRP A 380 1.71 4.69 -21.46
N ARG A 381 0.89 3.73 -21.91
CA ARG A 381 0.64 2.46 -21.20
C ARG A 381 1.94 1.67 -20.98
N ASN A 382 2.83 1.60 -21.97
CA ASN A 382 4.11 0.92 -21.85
C ASN A 382 5.09 1.63 -20.88
N LEU A 383 5.18 2.97 -20.96
CA LEU A 383 6.03 3.75 -20.05
C LEU A 383 5.54 3.65 -18.60
N LEU A 384 4.23 3.82 -18.34
CA LEU A 384 3.67 3.68 -16.98
C LEU A 384 3.90 2.26 -16.44
N LYS A 385 3.62 1.21 -17.23
CA LYS A 385 3.86 -0.17 -16.83
C LYS A 385 5.33 -0.43 -16.46
N THR A 386 6.26 0.06 -17.27
CA THR A 386 7.71 -0.07 -17.02
C THR A 386 8.13 0.70 -15.75
N ALA A 387 7.62 1.93 -15.57
CA ALA A 387 7.89 2.72 -14.38
C ALA A 387 7.38 2.01 -13.12
N VAL A 388 6.13 1.55 -13.10
CA VAL A 388 5.52 0.81 -11.98
C VAL A 388 6.29 -0.49 -11.68
N GLN A 389 6.72 -1.22 -12.72
CA GLN A 389 7.57 -2.40 -12.58
C GLN A 389 8.94 -2.11 -11.94
N LYS A 390 9.54 -0.94 -12.21
CA LYS A 390 10.83 -0.49 -11.67
C LYS A 390 10.74 0.31 -10.35
N SER A 391 9.53 0.55 -9.83
CA SER A 391 9.30 1.40 -8.65
C SER A 391 8.37 0.73 -7.64
N PHE A 392 7.06 0.97 -7.74
CA PHE A 392 6.07 0.44 -6.81
C PHE A 392 6.19 -1.08 -6.68
N ASN A 393 6.27 -1.86 -7.77
CA ASN A 393 6.42 -3.33 -7.69
C ASN A 393 7.66 -3.83 -6.95
N GLN A 394 8.60 -2.95 -6.58
CA GLN A 394 9.84 -3.27 -5.87
C GLN A 394 9.85 -2.81 -4.40
N ILE A 395 8.73 -2.27 -3.88
CA ILE A 395 8.61 -2.03 -2.43
C ILE A 395 7.95 -3.21 -1.73
N THR A 396 8.15 -3.33 -0.41
CA THR A 396 7.34 -4.18 0.47
C THR A 396 7.45 -3.74 1.94
N VAL A 397 6.32 -3.67 2.66
CA VAL A 397 6.30 -3.43 4.11
C VAL A 397 6.17 -4.75 4.86
N ASP A 398 5.16 -5.55 4.54
CA ASP A 398 4.65 -6.65 5.38
C ASP A 398 4.61 -8.00 4.65
N GLY A 399 4.21 -8.00 3.38
CA GLY A 399 4.04 -9.21 2.56
C GLY A 399 2.65 -9.33 1.92
N ASP A 400 1.71 -8.45 2.26
CA ASP A 400 0.31 -8.58 1.86
C ASP A 400 -0.06 -7.67 0.66
N THR A 401 -0.51 -8.29 -0.44
CA THR A 401 -1.03 -7.59 -1.64
C THR A 401 -2.51 -7.26 -1.44
N SER A 402 -2.90 -5.97 -1.47
CA SER A 402 -4.29 -5.57 -1.18
C SER A 402 -5.29 -5.84 -2.32
N THR A 403 -6.57 -5.67 -2.00
CA THR A 403 -7.71 -5.82 -2.92
C THR A 403 -7.91 -4.63 -3.87
N ASN A 404 -7.26 -3.50 -3.60
CA ASN A 404 -7.64 -2.18 -4.15
C ASN A 404 -6.61 -1.55 -5.09
N ASP A 405 -5.49 -2.23 -5.29
CA ASP A 405 -4.28 -1.53 -5.65
C ASP A 405 -4.28 -1.03 -7.07
N THR A 406 -3.91 0.23 -7.25
CA THR A 406 -3.99 0.91 -8.54
C THR A 406 -2.99 2.04 -8.67
N VAL A 407 -2.21 2.07 -9.74
CA VAL A 407 -1.56 3.30 -10.26
C VAL A 407 -2.31 3.74 -11.51
N LEU A 408 -2.76 4.99 -11.55
CA LEU A 408 -3.30 5.64 -12.75
C LEU A 408 -2.33 6.69 -13.27
N GLY A 409 -2.15 6.74 -14.58
CA GLY A 409 -1.37 7.77 -15.27
C GLY A 409 -2.23 8.49 -16.31
N LEU A 410 -2.31 9.82 -16.22
CA LEU A 410 -3.08 10.68 -17.14
C LEU A 410 -2.11 11.65 -17.84
N ALA A 411 -2.08 11.65 -19.19
CA ALA A 411 -1.24 12.55 -19.99
C ALA A 411 -2.10 13.42 -20.94
N ASN A 412 -2.14 14.75 -20.74
CA ASN A 412 -3.16 15.63 -21.35
C ASN A 412 -2.69 16.52 -22.52
N GLY A 413 -1.40 16.47 -22.88
CA GLY A 413 -0.83 17.20 -24.01
C GLY A 413 -0.63 18.72 -23.84
N ALA A 414 -0.90 19.31 -22.68
CA ALA A 414 -0.87 20.76 -22.48
C ALA A 414 0.51 21.44 -22.65
N ALA A 415 1.62 20.69 -22.68
CA ALA A 415 2.95 21.20 -23.01
C ALA A 415 3.16 21.49 -24.51
N GLY A 416 2.35 20.86 -25.38
CA GLY A 416 2.39 21.09 -26.83
C GLY A 416 3.70 20.65 -27.50
N ASN A 417 4.33 19.57 -27.02
CA ASN A 417 5.42 18.88 -27.73
C ASN A 417 4.90 18.13 -28.98
N ALA A 418 5.82 17.71 -29.84
CA ALA A 418 5.47 16.75 -30.90
C ALA A 418 5.03 15.42 -30.25
N CYS A 419 3.98 14.79 -30.78
CA CYS A 419 3.42 13.58 -30.19
C CYS A 419 4.45 12.44 -30.17
N ILE A 420 4.67 11.85 -28.99
CA ILE A 420 5.53 10.69 -28.80
C ILE A 420 4.79 9.42 -29.27
N THR A 421 5.23 8.83 -30.37
CA THR A 421 4.54 7.71 -31.07
C THR A 421 5.34 6.40 -31.13
N SER A 422 6.47 6.31 -30.43
CA SER A 422 7.28 5.09 -30.28
C SER A 422 7.99 5.10 -28.94
N THR A 423 8.11 3.93 -28.30
CA THR A 423 8.89 3.72 -27.08
C THR A 423 10.40 3.95 -27.24
N ASP A 424 10.90 3.88 -28.48
CA ASP A 424 12.32 3.73 -28.77
C ASP A 424 12.98 5.07 -29.17
N CYS A 425 12.19 6.15 -29.22
CA CYS A 425 12.68 7.49 -29.52
C CYS A 425 13.23 8.19 -28.25
N VAL A 426 14.16 9.13 -28.44
CA VAL A 426 14.85 9.82 -27.34
C VAL A 426 13.90 10.52 -26.36
N ASP A 427 12.80 11.09 -26.86
CA ASP A 427 11.77 11.74 -26.05
C ASP A 427 10.99 10.72 -25.19
N ALA A 428 10.70 9.52 -25.71
CA ALA A 428 10.04 8.45 -24.95
C ALA A 428 10.95 7.89 -23.85
N VAL A 429 12.24 7.72 -24.14
CA VAL A 429 13.23 7.27 -23.15
C VAL A 429 13.38 8.31 -22.04
N ALA A 430 13.58 9.58 -22.39
CA ALA A 430 13.70 10.67 -21.42
C ALA A 430 12.45 10.83 -20.53
N LEU A 431 11.25 10.73 -21.12
CA LEU A 431 9.99 10.75 -20.37
C LEU A 431 9.84 9.50 -19.49
N GLY A 432 10.22 8.32 -19.99
CA GLY A 432 10.16 7.04 -19.28
C GLY A 432 11.11 6.96 -18.08
N ASP A 433 12.31 7.51 -18.20
CA ASP A 433 13.28 7.58 -17.10
C ASP A 433 12.83 8.58 -16.03
N ALA A 434 12.35 9.76 -16.41
CA ALA A 434 11.79 10.73 -15.45
C ALA A 434 10.52 10.18 -14.76
N LEU A 435 9.63 9.52 -15.49
CA LEU A 435 8.46 8.83 -14.93
C LEU A 435 8.88 7.72 -13.95
N THR A 436 9.90 6.94 -14.31
CA THR A 436 10.47 5.92 -13.42
C THR A 436 11.04 6.55 -12.15
N ALA A 437 11.80 7.64 -12.26
CA ALA A 437 12.39 8.34 -11.12
C ALA A 437 11.34 8.95 -10.17
N LEU A 438 10.29 9.58 -10.72
CA LEU A 438 9.16 10.08 -9.94
C LEU A 438 8.46 8.95 -9.19
N CYS A 439 8.12 7.85 -9.87
CA CYS A 439 7.46 6.72 -9.25
C CYS A 439 8.38 6.03 -8.22
N GLN A 440 9.69 5.94 -8.45
CA GLN A 440 10.66 5.43 -7.46
C GLN A 440 10.70 6.31 -6.21
N ALA A 441 10.72 7.63 -6.34
CA ALA A 441 10.68 8.53 -5.19
C ALA A 441 9.38 8.33 -4.37
N LEU A 442 8.22 8.33 -5.03
CA LEU A 442 6.92 8.10 -4.39
C LEU A 442 6.84 6.70 -3.72
N ALA A 443 7.42 5.68 -4.35
CA ALA A 443 7.49 4.33 -3.80
C ALA A 443 8.41 4.26 -2.56
N LYS A 444 9.58 4.92 -2.59
CA LYS A 444 10.45 5.09 -1.41
C LYS A 444 9.73 5.84 -0.28
N CYS A 445 8.87 6.82 -0.56
CA CYS A 445 8.04 7.48 0.45
C CYS A 445 7.05 6.52 1.15
N ILE A 446 6.54 5.49 0.45
CA ILE A 446 5.69 4.45 1.06
C ILE A 446 6.52 3.51 1.94
N ALA A 447 7.67 3.05 1.43
CA ALA A 447 8.56 2.16 2.19
C ALA A 447 9.10 2.86 3.46
N TRP A 448 9.37 4.16 3.39
CA TRP A 448 9.78 5.00 4.51
C TRP A 448 8.63 5.22 5.53
N ASP A 449 7.40 5.46 5.06
CA ASP A 449 6.19 5.64 5.89
C ASP A 449 5.47 4.30 6.19
N GLY A 450 6.22 3.20 6.23
CA GLY A 450 5.69 1.88 6.59
C GLY A 450 5.15 1.87 8.01
N GLU A 451 4.10 1.09 8.29
CA GLU A 451 3.46 1.08 9.62
C GLU A 451 4.44 0.65 10.72
N GLY A 452 4.74 1.59 11.63
CA GLY A 452 5.73 1.40 12.69
C GLY A 452 7.20 1.35 12.22
N ALA A 453 7.50 1.71 10.96
CA ALA A 453 8.87 1.79 10.45
C ALA A 453 9.72 2.79 11.25
N THR A 454 10.99 2.45 11.47
CA THR A 454 12.00 3.34 12.07
C THR A 454 13.07 3.75 11.06
N CYS A 455 13.17 3.08 9.91
CA CYS A 455 14.09 3.41 8.82
C CYS A 455 13.57 2.92 7.45
N LEU A 456 14.07 3.55 6.37
CA LEU A 456 13.95 3.00 5.02
C LEU A 456 15.02 1.92 4.84
N LEU A 457 14.65 0.74 4.33
CA LEU A 457 15.57 -0.32 3.92
C LEU A 457 15.68 -0.31 2.39
N GLU A 458 16.88 -0.03 1.87
CA GLU A 458 17.20 -0.08 0.44
C GLU A 458 18.14 -1.26 0.17
N VAL A 459 17.72 -2.19 -0.71
CA VAL A 459 18.52 -3.35 -1.11
C VAL A 459 18.85 -3.23 -2.58
N THR A 460 20.15 -3.22 -2.91
CA THR A 460 20.67 -3.32 -4.28
C THR A 460 21.27 -4.70 -4.51
N VAL A 461 21.02 -5.29 -5.68
CA VAL A 461 21.53 -6.58 -6.11
C VAL A 461 22.18 -6.49 -7.49
N GLU A 462 23.37 -7.07 -7.61
CA GLU A 462 24.17 -7.15 -8.83
C GLU A 462 24.63 -8.59 -9.13
N GLY A 463 24.98 -8.87 -10.39
CA GLY A 463 25.65 -10.12 -10.76
C GLY A 463 24.75 -11.24 -11.28
N THR A 464 23.44 -11.01 -11.40
CA THR A 464 22.48 -11.99 -11.96
C THR A 464 22.50 -12.00 -13.49
N SER A 465 21.84 -12.98 -14.13
CA SER A 465 21.74 -13.02 -15.59
C SER A 465 20.82 -11.93 -16.14
N SER A 466 19.81 -11.53 -15.36
CA SER A 466 18.85 -10.50 -15.74
C SER A 466 18.45 -9.58 -14.58
N ASN A 467 17.98 -8.36 -14.91
CA ASN A 467 17.46 -7.43 -13.91
C ASN A 467 16.25 -8.01 -13.15
N HIS A 468 15.43 -8.86 -13.79
CA HIS A 468 14.29 -9.52 -13.14
C HIS A 468 14.72 -10.39 -11.95
N GLU A 469 15.81 -11.14 -12.11
CA GLU A 469 16.40 -11.96 -11.05
C GLU A 469 16.95 -11.11 -9.89
N ALA A 470 17.70 -10.05 -10.20
CA ALA A 470 18.23 -9.14 -9.19
C ALA A 470 17.10 -8.46 -8.40
N LEU A 471 16.03 -8.03 -9.07
CA LEU A 471 14.83 -7.49 -8.43
C LEU A 471 14.13 -8.52 -7.53
N SER A 472 14.05 -9.80 -7.96
CA SER A 472 13.52 -10.89 -7.13
C SER A 472 14.33 -11.10 -5.85
N ILE A 473 15.66 -11.15 -5.95
CA ILE A 473 16.57 -11.25 -4.79
C ILE A 473 16.42 -10.02 -3.88
N ALA A 474 16.42 -8.81 -4.45
CA ALA A 474 16.34 -7.57 -3.69
C ALA A 474 15.04 -7.52 -2.88
N LYS A 475 13.90 -7.82 -3.52
CA LYS A 475 12.58 -7.81 -2.87
C LYS A 475 12.42 -8.95 -1.86
N SER A 476 13.03 -10.11 -2.09
CA SER A 476 13.10 -11.21 -1.12
C SER A 476 13.83 -10.80 0.17
N ILE A 477 14.93 -10.05 0.05
CA ILE A 477 15.66 -9.51 1.20
C ILE A 477 14.83 -8.43 1.93
N CYS A 478 14.21 -7.49 1.21
CA CYS A 478 13.32 -6.46 1.78
C CYS A 478 12.12 -7.06 2.52
N GLY A 479 11.49 -8.11 1.97
CA GLY A 479 10.33 -8.77 2.56
C GLY A 479 10.66 -9.72 3.71
N SER A 480 11.93 -10.06 3.92
CA SER A 480 12.34 -11.04 4.93
C SER A 480 12.12 -10.52 6.34
N HIS A 481 11.08 -11.01 7.03
CA HIS A 481 10.78 -10.66 8.43
C HIS A 481 12.00 -10.79 9.36
N LEU A 482 12.87 -11.76 9.10
CA LEU A 482 14.13 -11.92 9.85
C LEU A 482 15.11 -10.77 9.57
N THR A 483 15.34 -10.40 8.31
CA THR A 483 16.18 -9.25 7.96
C THR A 483 15.60 -7.96 8.53
N LYS A 484 14.31 -7.70 8.31
CA LYS A 484 13.59 -6.52 8.83
C LYS A 484 13.72 -6.38 10.36
N ALA A 485 13.57 -7.47 11.11
CA ALA A 485 13.71 -7.48 12.56
C ALA A 485 15.18 -7.35 13.04
N ALA A 486 16.16 -7.81 12.24
CA ALA A 486 17.58 -7.59 12.52
C ALA A 486 17.97 -6.11 12.34
N VAL A 487 17.46 -5.47 11.29
CA VAL A 487 17.62 -4.02 11.07
C VAL A 487 17.06 -3.22 12.25
N PHE A 488 15.82 -3.48 12.69
CA PHE A 488 15.20 -2.85 13.87
C PHE A 488 16.04 -3.04 15.15
N GLY A 489 16.51 -4.27 15.41
CA GLY A 489 17.39 -4.55 16.57
C GLY A 489 18.79 -3.93 16.49
N GLY A 490 19.17 -3.39 15.33
CA GLY A 490 20.53 -2.97 15.03
C GLY A 490 21.53 -4.13 15.05
N ASP A 491 21.13 -5.29 14.55
CA ASP A 491 21.95 -6.50 14.39
C ASP A 491 22.45 -6.61 12.94
N PRO A 492 23.76 -6.51 12.66
CA PRO A 492 24.33 -6.55 11.30
C PRO A 492 24.36 -7.99 10.74
N ASN A 493 23.18 -8.58 10.60
CA ASN A 493 23.01 -10.02 10.42
C ASN A 493 23.08 -10.47 8.96
N TRP A 494 24.30 -10.53 8.42
CA TRP A 494 24.56 -11.04 7.07
C TRP A 494 23.96 -12.43 6.81
N GLY A 495 23.84 -13.29 7.83
CA GLY A 495 23.28 -14.63 7.69
C GLY A 495 21.79 -14.62 7.29
N ARG A 496 21.01 -13.65 7.79
CA ARG A 496 19.61 -13.47 7.40
C ARG A 496 19.48 -12.91 5.98
N ILE A 497 20.36 -11.98 5.60
CA ILE A 497 20.43 -11.43 4.23
C ILE A 497 20.81 -12.52 3.23
N ALA A 498 21.84 -13.33 3.53
CA ALA A 498 22.28 -14.45 2.71
C ALA A 498 21.18 -15.51 2.56
N ALA A 499 20.48 -15.86 3.64
CA ALA A 499 19.35 -16.78 3.58
C ALA A 499 18.21 -16.24 2.70
N ALA A 500 17.89 -14.93 2.81
CA ALA A 500 16.85 -14.30 2.00
C ALA A 500 17.20 -14.17 0.52
N ALA A 501 18.49 -14.03 0.18
CA ALA A 501 18.95 -14.20 -1.19
C ALA A 501 18.79 -15.66 -1.66
N GLY A 502 19.23 -16.62 -0.85
CA GLY A 502 19.20 -18.05 -1.18
C GLY A 502 17.81 -18.66 -1.39
N TYR A 503 16.75 -18.09 -0.80
CA TYR A 503 15.37 -18.54 -1.05
C TYR A 503 14.59 -17.72 -2.10
N ALA A 504 15.23 -16.75 -2.78
CA ALA A 504 14.56 -15.82 -3.69
C ALA A 504 14.06 -16.41 -5.03
N GLY A 505 14.18 -17.72 -5.24
CA GLY A 505 13.78 -18.39 -6.48
C GLY A 505 14.71 -18.14 -7.69
N VAL A 506 15.93 -17.69 -7.43
CA VAL A 506 16.96 -17.40 -8.45
C VAL A 506 18.18 -18.28 -8.19
N GLU A 507 18.72 -18.91 -9.24
CA GLU A 507 19.93 -19.72 -9.15
C GLU A 507 21.20 -18.84 -9.18
N PHE A 508 22.08 -19.02 -8.20
CA PHE A 508 23.43 -18.47 -8.16
C PHE A 508 24.37 -19.37 -7.35
N ASP A 509 25.67 -19.25 -7.54
CA ASP A 509 26.65 -19.95 -6.71
C ASP A 509 26.86 -19.19 -5.40
N GLN A 510 26.64 -19.84 -4.25
CA GLN A 510 26.90 -19.25 -2.94
C GLN A 510 28.34 -18.71 -2.81
N ARG A 511 29.31 -19.27 -3.53
CA ARG A 511 30.72 -18.84 -3.53
C ARG A 511 30.97 -17.48 -4.21
N ASN A 512 29.98 -16.96 -4.95
CA ASN A 512 30.04 -15.61 -5.50
C ASN A 512 29.45 -14.57 -4.51
N LEU A 513 28.71 -15.02 -3.50
CA LEU A 513 27.92 -14.15 -2.64
C LEU A 513 28.82 -13.18 -1.85
N THR A 514 28.55 -11.89 -2.04
CA THR A 514 29.19 -10.77 -1.35
C THR A 514 28.11 -9.87 -0.78
N ILE A 515 28.25 -9.43 0.48
CA ILE A 515 27.24 -8.62 1.18
C ILE A 515 27.92 -7.44 1.88
N LEU A 516 27.41 -6.23 1.61
CA LEU A 516 27.75 -5.01 2.34
C LEU A 516 26.52 -4.45 3.06
N LEU A 517 26.76 -3.84 4.23
CA LEU A 517 25.78 -3.10 5.01
C LEU A 517 26.32 -1.69 5.27
N GLY A 518 25.71 -0.69 4.65
CA GLY A 518 26.34 0.63 4.49
C GLY A 518 27.71 0.47 3.83
N GLY A 519 28.73 1.10 4.41
CA GLY A 519 30.13 0.93 3.98
C GLY A 519 30.84 -0.34 4.52
N THR A 520 30.15 -1.23 5.24
CA THR A 520 30.80 -2.38 5.91
C THR A 520 30.59 -3.67 5.12
N LYS A 521 31.67 -4.25 4.57
CA LYS A 521 31.63 -5.57 3.93
C LYS A 521 31.55 -6.67 4.99
N LEU A 522 30.47 -7.45 4.97
CA LEU A 522 30.17 -8.48 5.98
C LEU A 522 30.53 -9.89 5.49
N MET A 523 30.44 -10.12 4.18
CA MET A 523 30.69 -11.39 3.52
C MET A 523 31.30 -11.17 2.14
N GLU A 524 32.19 -12.07 1.73
CA GLU A 524 32.83 -12.13 0.42
C GLU A 524 33.12 -13.59 0.06
N GLY A 525 33.00 -13.97 -1.22
CA GLY A 525 33.31 -15.32 -1.66
C GLY A 525 32.40 -16.41 -1.04
N GLY A 526 31.19 -16.03 -0.60
CA GLY A 526 30.30 -16.89 0.18
C GLY A 526 30.74 -17.16 1.62
N GLN A 527 31.73 -16.42 2.15
CA GLN A 527 32.25 -16.59 3.51
C GLN A 527 32.17 -15.28 4.31
N PRO A 528 31.90 -15.34 5.63
CA PRO A 528 31.90 -14.16 6.48
C PRO A 528 33.31 -13.58 6.63
N LEU A 529 33.38 -12.25 6.77
CA LEU A 529 34.61 -11.52 7.06
C LEU A 529 34.70 -11.15 8.54
N ASP A 530 35.91 -10.90 9.04
CA ASP A 530 36.11 -10.21 10.31
C ASP A 530 35.83 -8.71 10.11
N PHE A 531 34.68 -8.24 10.61
CA PHE A 531 34.26 -6.82 10.55
C PHE A 531 33.97 -6.24 11.95
N ASP A 532 34.01 -4.91 12.08
CA ASP A 532 33.59 -4.26 13.33
C ASP A 532 32.06 -4.28 13.46
N ALA A 533 31.56 -5.33 14.11
CA ALA A 533 30.14 -5.50 14.39
C ALA A 533 29.56 -4.38 15.29
N LYS A 534 30.37 -3.64 16.06
CA LYS A 534 29.91 -2.48 16.83
C LYS A 534 29.70 -1.28 15.91
N ALA A 535 30.60 -1.04 14.96
CA ALA A 535 30.43 0.00 13.95
C ALA A 535 29.21 -0.27 13.05
N ALA A 536 29.06 -1.50 12.56
CA ALA A 536 27.90 -1.89 11.75
C ALA A 536 26.58 -1.83 12.54
N SER A 537 26.59 -2.22 13.82
CA SER A 537 25.43 -2.05 14.72
C SER A 537 25.13 -0.57 15.01
N ALA A 538 26.15 0.28 15.11
CA ALA A 538 26.00 1.71 15.31
C ALA A 538 25.44 2.42 14.06
N TYR A 539 25.77 1.97 12.85
CA TYR A 539 25.16 2.46 11.60
C TYR A 539 23.64 2.22 11.59
N LEU A 540 23.20 0.97 11.82
CA LEU A 540 21.77 0.63 11.92
C LEU A 540 21.06 1.49 12.99
N LYS A 541 21.68 1.61 14.17
CA LYS A 541 21.16 2.40 15.32
C LYS A 541 21.30 3.91 15.16
N ALA A 542 21.94 4.40 14.10
CA ALA A 542 21.90 5.79 13.70
C ALA A 542 20.69 6.01 12.78
N ALA A 543 20.57 5.22 11.71
CA ALA A 543 19.47 5.33 10.75
C ALA A 543 18.09 5.20 11.43
N GLY A 544 17.90 4.20 12.29
CA GLY A 544 16.67 3.99 13.06
C GLY A 544 16.34 5.06 14.12
N LYS A 545 17.22 6.04 14.35
CA LYS A 545 16.96 7.20 15.23
C LYS A 545 16.61 8.48 14.47
N THR A 546 16.98 8.55 13.20
CA THR A 546 16.79 9.73 12.33
C THR A 546 15.82 9.45 11.19
N HIS A 547 15.20 8.26 11.15
CA HIS A 547 14.34 7.78 10.08
C HIS A 547 15.04 7.81 8.71
N ASP A 548 16.34 7.48 8.69
CA ASP A 548 17.20 7.52 7.52
C ASP A 548 17.28 6.14 6.83
N THR A 549 18.13 6.01 5.81
CA THR A 549 18.21 4.84 4.93
C THR A 549 19.30 3.85 5.37
N VAL A 550 18.87 2.61 5.62
CA VAL A 550 19.72 1.43 5.76
C VAL A 550 19.95 0.83 4.38
N ASN A 551 21.18 0.92 3.90
CA ASN A 551 21.59 0.41 2.59
C ASN A 551 22.21 -0.99 2.73
N VAL A 552 21.73 -1.94 1.94
CA VAL A 552 22.30 -3.28 1.78
C VAL A 552 22.68 -3.47 0.31
N GLN A 553 23.90 -3.91 0.04
CA GLN A 553 24.37 -4.25 -1.30
C GLN A 553 24.72 -5.74 -1.33
N VAL A 554 24.23 -6.45 -2.35
CA VAL A 554 24.50 -7.87 -2.56
C VAL A 554 25.00 -8.09 -3.98
N CYS A 555 26.08 -8.85 -4.14
CA CYS A 555 26.54 -9.33 -5.43
C CYS A 555 26.51 -10.87 -5.42
N VAL A 556 26.00 -11.48 -6.50
CA VAL A 556 25.83 -12.94 -6.63
C VAL A 556 26.56 -13.56 -7.84
N GLY A 557 27.31 -12.76 -8.59
CA GLY A 557 28.01 -13.20 -9.81
C GLY A 557 28.59 -12.04 -10.60
N ASP A 558 29.01 -12.31 -11.83
CA ASP A 558 29.57 -11.36 -12.80
C ASP A 558 28.59 -10.99 -13.93
N GLY A 559 27.33 -11.43 -13.82
CA GLY A 559 26.28 -11.12 -14.78
C GLY A 559 25.83 -9.65 -14.77
N ALA A 560 25.33 -9.18 -15.91
CA ALA A 560 24.94 -7.78 -16.12
C ALA A 560 23.59 -7.37 -15.45
N GLY A 561 22.95 -8.29 -14.71
CA GLY A 561 21.69 -8.03 -14.03
C GLY A 561 21.84 -7.11 -12.82
N PHE A 562 21.08 -6.02 -12.82
CA PHE A 562 20.97 -5.06 -11.72
C PHE A 562 19.52 -4.94 -11.24
N GLY A 563 19.32 -4.85 -9.93
CA GLY A 563 18.01 -4.69 -9.31
C GLY A 563 18.09 -3.93 -8.00
N MET A 564 17.07 -3.13 -7.71
CA MET A 564 16.93 -2.40 -6.45
C MET A 564 15.49 -2.52 -5.95
N ALA A 565 15.35 -2.78 -4.65
CA ALA A 565 14.08 -2.92 -3.96
C ALA A 565 14.12 -2.18 -2.61
N TRP A 566 12.93 -1.94 -2.05
CA TRP A 566 12.77 -1.17 -0.83
C TRP A 566 11.80 -1.81 0.16
N GLY A 567 11.95 -1.42 1.42
CA GLY A 567 10.99 -1.69 2.47
C GLY A 567 11.34 -0.88 3.71
N CYS A 568 10.90 -1.37 4.86
CA CYS A 568 11.29 -0.87 6.17
C CYS A 568 11.83 -2.00 7.05
N ASP A 569 12.23 -1.67 8.27
CA ASP A 569 12.45 -2.63 9.35
C ASP A 569 11.13 -3.27 9.87
N LEU A 570 11.20 -4.06 10.95
CA LEU A 570 10.02 -4.67 11.61
C LEU A 570 10.06 -4.37 13.10
N SER A 571 9.31 -3.35 13.52
CA SER A 571 9.24 -2.89 14.90
C SER A 571 8.10 -3.56 15.69
N TYR A 572 8.04 -3.26 16.99
CA TYR A 572 6.90 -3.63 17.82
C TYR A 572 5.63 -2.83 17.49
N ASP A 573 5.77 -1.61 16.96
CA ASP A 573 4.61 -0.75 16.66
C ASP A 573 3.84 -1.22 15.42
N TYR A 574 4.49 -1.89 14.45
CA TYR A 574 3.78 -2.58 13.36
C TYR A 574 2.75 -3.59 13.91
N VAL A 575 3.20 -4.44 14.85
CA VAL A 575 2.37 -5.47 15.49
C VAL A 575 1.30 -4.82 16.36
N LYS A 576 1.63 -3.72 17.06
CA LYS A 576 0.67 -2.99 17.88
C LYS A 576 -0.45 -2.37 17.04
N ILE A 577 -0.10 -1.63 15.97
CA ILE A 577 -1.05 -1.02 15.04
C ILE A 577 -2.01 -2.07 14.50
N ASN A 578 -1.49 -3.18 13.96
CA ASN A 578 -2.30 -4.22 13.31
C ASN A 578 -2.99 -5.19 14.29
N ALA A 579 -2.73 -5.10 15.60
CA ALA A 579 -3.48 -5.81 16.64
C ALA A 579 -4.55 -4.93 17.35
N GLU A 580 -4.37 -3.61 17.35
CA GLU A 580 -5.30 -2.65 17.96
C GLU A 580 -6.27 -2.02 16.93
N TYR A 581 -5.90 -1.97 15.65
CA TYR A 581 -6.73 -1.46 14.55
C TYR A 581 -7.52 -2.59 13.86
N HIS A 582 -8.74 -2.30 13.40
CA HIS A 582 -9.61 -3.28 12.73
C HIS A 582 -9.93 -2.81 11.31
N THR A 583 -9.62 -3.66 10.33
CA THR A 583 -9.63 -3.40 8.88
C THR A 583 -10.81 -4.05 8.14
#